data_AF-A0A963AU41-F1
#
_entry.id   AF-A0A963AU41-F1
#
_cell.length_a   1.000
_cell.length_b   1.000
_cell.length_c   1.000
_cell.angle_alpha   90.00
_cell.angle_beta   90.00
_cell.angle_gamma   90.00
#
_symmetry.space_group_name_H-M   'P 1'
#
loop_
_entity.id
_entity.type
_entity.pdbx_description
1 polymer ?
#
loop_
_entity_poly.entity_id
_entity_poly.type
_entity_poly.pdbx_seq_one_letter_code
_entity_poly.pdbx_strand_id
1 'polypeptide(L)'
;AEQLTVLQAMARVELESEDSQELLARILGKPSIQNRDKGDDGAPKISKPEQEILRLYAGDARGADMAGQTAYGLLNAVTEYTDHHYGRSADARINSMLMGPNAQLKDKAFSVLAEHTRECTGSDLLRSLLAK
;
A
#
# COMPACT_ATOMS: atom_id res chain seq x y z
N ALA A 1 -1.80 20.58 7.29
CA ALA A 1 -1.54 20.09 8.66
C ALA A 1 -2.05 18.66 8.84
N GLU A 2 -3.33 18.40 8.55
CA GLU A 2 -3.96 17.07 8.71
C GLU A 2 -3.24 15.93 7.95
N GLN A 3 -2.94 16.10 6.66
CA GLN A 3 -2.26 15.04 5.88
C GLN A 3 -0.84 14.72 6.37
N LEU A 4 -0.10 15.72 6.86
CA LEU A 4 1.24 15.49 7.40
C LEU A 4 1.17 14.61 8.66
N THR A 5 0.18 14.86 9.53
CA THR A 5 -0.06 14.03 10.71
C THR A 5 -0.41 12.59 10.34
N VAL A 6 -1.21 12.39 9.29
CA VAL A 6 -1.57 11.05 8.79
C VAL A 6 -0.34 10.32 8.25
N LEU A 7 0.48 10.96 7.43
CA LEU A 7 1.71 10.33 6.90
C LEU A 7 2.70 9.97 8.02
N GLN A 8 2.84 10.83 9.02
CA GLN A 8 3.66 10.53 10.20
C GLN A 8 3.14 9.33 11.00
N ALA A 9 1.81 9.18 11.10
CA ALA A 9 1.20 8.01 11.74
C ALA A 9 1.42 6.74 10.90
N MET A 10 1.24 6.81 9.57
CA MET A 10 1.48 5.70 8.66
C MET A 10 2.91 5.18 8.73
N ALA A 11 3.89 6.06 8.95
CA ALA A 11 5.30 5.69 9.10
C ALA A 11 5.62 4.96 10.41
N ARG A 12 4.67 4.83 11.34
CA ARG A 12 4.83 4.12 12.62
C ARG A 12 4.00 2.85 12.71
N VAL A 13 3.01 2.68 11.83
CA VAL A 13 2.19 1.48 11.76
C VAL A 13 2.90 0.47 10.87
N GLU A 14 3.54 -0.51 11.50
CA GLU A 14 4.05 -1.71 10.82
C GLU A 14 2.88 -2.54 10.31
N LEU A 15 3.04 -3.17 9.15
CA LEU A 15 2.06 -4.08 8.57
C LEU A 15 2.59 -5.49 8.59
N GLU A 16 1.79 -6.42 9.09
CA GLU A 16 2.05 -7.84 8.92
C GLU A 16 1.94 -8.23 7.44
N SER A 17 2.57 -9.36 7.07
CA SER A 17 2.56 -9.81 5.67
C SER A 17 1.16 -10.08 5.12
N GLU A 18 0.21 -10.51 5.96
CA GLU A 18 -1.19 -10.72 5.54
C GLU A 18 -1.92 -9.38 5.33
N ASP A 19 -1.77 -8.44 6.27
CA ASP A 19 -2.42 -7.12 6.21
C ASP A 19 -1.94 -6.32 5.00
N SER A 20 -0.63 -6.30 4.74
CA SER A 20 -0.08 -5.59 3.58
C SER A 20 -0.62 -6.13 2.25
N GLN A 21 -0.76 -7.46 2.12
CA GLN A 21 -1.33 -8.08 0.92
C GLN A 21 -2.84 -7.80 0.76
N GLU A 22 -3.61 -7.84 1.85
CA GLU A 22 -5.04 -7.55 1.82
C GLU A 22 -5.31 -6.06 1.54
N LEU A 23 -4.55 -5.16 2.15
CA LEU A 23 -4.61 -3.73 1.86
C LEU A 23 -4.25 -3.45 0.40
N LEU A 24 -3.19 -4.07 -0.12
CA LEU A 24 -2.83 -3.94 -1.53
C LEU A 24 -3.92 -4.47 -2.47
N ALA A 25 -4.53 -5.61 -2.14
CA ALA A 25 -5.67 -6.15 -2.88
C ALA A 25 -6.81 -5.11 -2.97
N ARG A 26 -7.17 -4.51 -1.83
CA ARG A 26 -8.20 -3.47 -1.74
C ARG A 26 -7.84 -2.23 -2.57
N ILE A 27 -6.59 -1.77 -2.50
CA ILE A 27 -6.07 -0.64 -3.30
C ILE A 27 -6.22 -0.93 -4.80
N LEU A 28 -5.82 -2.13 -5.24
CA LEU A 28 -5.92 -2.55 -6.64
C LEU A 28 -7.34 -2.94 -7.09
N GLY A 29 -8.33 -2.90 -6.18
CA GLY A 29 -9.71 -3.29 -6.48
C GLY A 29 -9.85 -4.77 -6.79
N LYS A 30 -8.99 -5.61 -6.21
CA LYS A 30 -8.99 -7.06 -6.34
C LYS A 30 -9.77 -7.68 -5.16
N PRO A 31 -10.32 -8.90 -5.34
CA PRO A 31 -10.91 -9.62 -4.23
C PRO A 31 -9.85 -9.90 -3.15
N SER A 32 -10.32 -10.05 -1.91
CA SER A 32 -9.49 -10.46 -0.76
C SER A 32 -8.67 -11.70 -1.09
N ILE A 33 -7.47 -11.78 -0.54
CA ILE A 33 -6.51 -12.88 -0.77
C ILE A 33 -7.14 -14.25 -0.49
N GLN A 34 -8.02 -14.32 0.52
CA GLN A 34 -8.73 -15.54 0.92
C GLN A 34 -9.77 -16.02 -0.10
N ASN A 35 -10.29 -15.10 -0.92
CA ASN A 35 -11.36 -15.35 -1.91
C ASN A 35 -10.83 -15.50 -3.34
N ARG A 36 -9.51 -15.64 -3.52
CA ARG A 36 -8.88 -15.76 -4.84
C ARG A 36 -8.73 -17.21 -5.26
N ASP A 37 -8.80 -17.42 -6.57
CA ASP A 37 -8.39 -18.67 -7.18
C ASP A 37 -6.93 -18.98 -6.81
N LYS A 38 -6.69 -20.24 -6.42
CA LYS A 38 -5.34 -20.73 -6.12
C LYS A 38 -4.61 -21.10 -7.42
N GLY A 39 -3.30 -20.87 -7.42
CA GLY A 39 -2.38 -21.38 -8.43
C GLY A 39 -2.09 -22.86 -8.25
N ASP A 40 -1.24 -23.40 -9.13
CA ASP A 40 -0.82 -24.81 -9.10
C ASP A 40 0.00 -25.15 -7.84
N ASP A 41 0.63 -24.13 -7.24
CA ASP A 41 1.38 -24.18 -5.98
C ASP A 41 0.49 -24.00 -4.73
N GLY A 42 -0.82 -23.83 -4.91
CA GLY A 42 -1.78 -23.58 -3.82
C GLY A 42 -1.76 -22.14 -3.28
N ALA A 43 -0.89 -21.27 -3.79
CA ALA A 43 -0.85 -19.86 -3.42
C ALA A 43 -1.96 -19.06 -4.13
N PRO A 44 -2.48 -17.98 -3.54
CA PRO A 44 -3.44 -17.10 -4.20
C PRO A 44 -2.86 -16.50 -5.49
N LYS A 45 -3.61 -16.53 -6.59
CA LYS A 45 -3.18 -15.88 -7.83
C LYS A 45 -3.12 -14.36 -7.64
N ILE A 46 -1.93 -13.80 -7.79
CA ILE A 46 -1.68 -12.36 -7.74
C ILE A 46 -1.29 -11.82 -9.12
N SER A 47 -1.69 -10.58 -9.41
CA SER A 47 -1.45 -9.97 -10.72
C SER A 47 -0.01 -9.46 -10.88
N LYS A 48 0.49 -9.25 -12.11
CA LYS A 48 1.83 -8.68 -12.33
C LYS A 48 2.06 -7.33 -11.63
N PRO A 49 1.11 -6.37 -11.68
CA PRO A 49 1.23 -5.13 -10.91
C PRO A 49 1.40 -5.35 -9.41
N GLU A 50 0.62 -6.27 -8.86
CA GLU A 50 0.63 -6.61 -7.43
C GLU A 50 1.96 -7.26 -7.01
N GLN A 51 2.48 -8.18 -7.81
CA GLN A 51 3.80 -8.78 -7.62
C GLN A 51 4.90 -7.73 -7.59
N GLU A 52 4.88 -6.78 -8.53
CA GLU A 52 5.90 -5.73 -8.60
C GLU A 52 5.80 -4.77 -7.40
N ILE A 53 4.60 -4.39 -6.98
CA ILE A 53 4.42 -3.55 -5.78
C ILE A 53 4.90 -4.28 -4.52
N LEU A 54 4.60 -5.58 -4.37
CA LEU A 54 5.08 -6.37 -3.23
C LEU A 54 6.61 -6.49 -3.23
N ARG A 55 7.24 -6.64 -4.41
CA ARG A 55 8.71 -6.63 -4.53
C ARG A 55 9.29 -5.28 -4.08
N LEU A 56 8.73 -4.17 -4.56
CA LEU A 56 9.14 -2.82 -4.16
C LEU A 56 8.97 -2.61 -2.65
N TYR A 57 7.84 -3.06 -2.10
CA TYR A 57 7.56 -2.98 -0.67
C TYR A 57 8.51 -3.84 0.17
N ALA A 58 8.96 -4.98 -0.34
CA ALA A 58 9.91 -5.87 0.34
C ALA A 58 11.34 -5.31 0.47
N GLY A 59 11.63 -4.12 -0.08
CA GLY A 59 12.92 -3.45 0.06
C GLY A 59 13.49 -2.88 -1.24
N ASP A 60 12.89 -3.18 -2.39
CA ASP A 60 13.42 -2.78 -3.69
C ASP A 60 13.02 -1.37 -4.11
N ALA A 61 12.09 -0.73 -3.39
CA ALA A 61 11.73 0.67 -3.62
C ALA A 61 12.85 1.62 -3.17
N ARG A 62 12.91 2.78 -3.82
CA ARG A 62 13.75 3.90 -3.41
C ARG A 62 13.33 4.37 -2.02
N GLY A 63 14.30 4.43 -1.12
CA GLY A 63 14.07 4.82 0.28
C GLY A 63 13.31 3.76 1.09
N ALA A 64 13.22 2.52 0.62
CA ALA A 64 12.56 1.43 1.37
C ALA A 64 13.22 1.17 2.73
N ASP A 65 14.53 1.40 2.83
CA ASP A 65 15.29 1.35 4.08
C ASP A 65 14.80 2.36 5.13
N MET A 66 14.35 3.54 4.68
CA MET A 66 13.76 4.57 5.54
C MET A 66 12.26 4.35 5.80
N ALA A 67 11.54 3.77 4.83
CA ALA A 67 10.10 3.59 4.93
C ALA A 67 9.70 2.34 5.73
N GLY A 68 10.52 1.28 5.69
CA GLY A 68 10.28 0.02 6.40
C GLY A 68 9.04 -0.76 5.92
N GLN A 69 8.67 -1.80 6.66
CA GLN A 69 7.45 -2.58 6.43
C GLN A 69 6.22 -1.89 7.04
N THR A 70 6.09 -0.59 6.79
CA THR A 70 5.02 0.24 7.36
C THR A 70 3.90 0.52 6.36
N ALA A 71 2.79 1.08 6.84
CA ALA A 71 1.74 1.61 5.96
C ALA A 71 2.29 2.72 5.04
N TYR A 72 3.26 3.51 5.49
CA TYR A 72 3.96 4.46 4.63
C TYR A 72 4.85 3.75 3.59
N GLY A 73 5.53 2.66 3.98
CA GLY A 73 6.28 1.81 3.06
C GLY A 73 5.43 1.28 1.91
N LEU A 74 4.22 0.80 2.20
CA LEU A 74 3.31 0.31 1.17
C LEU A 74 2.82 1.44 0.25
N LEU A 75 2.53 2.63 0.81
CA LEU A 75 2.21 3.82 0.01
C LEU A 75 3.39 4.23 -0.90
N ASN A 76 4.62 4.16 -0.40
CA ASN A 76 5.83 4.47 -1.15
C ASN A 76 5.99 3.49 -2.33
N ALA A 77 5.83 2.19 -2.09
CA ALA A 77 5.91 1.17 -3.13
C ALA A 77 4.85 1.35 -4.23
N VAL A 78 3.59 1.66 -3.87
CA VAL A 78 2.53 1.97 -4.85
C VAL A 78 2.90 3.21 -5.66
N THR A 79 3.40 4.26 -4.99
CA THR A 79 3.79 5.52 -5.65
C THR A 79 4.94 5.31 -6.64
N GLU A 80 5.98 4.58 -6.25
CA GLU A 80 7.08 4.26 -7.15
C GLU A 80 6.61 3.44 -8.36
N TYR A 81 5.79 2.41 -8.13
CA TYR A 81 5.23 1.61 -9.20
C TYR A 81 4.47 2.47 -10.22
N THR A 82 3.59 3.36 -9.76
CA THR A 82 2.80 4.22 -10.66
C THR A 82 3.64 5.26 -11.38
N ASP A 83 4.70 5.76 -10.74
CA ASP A 83 5.45 6.92 -11.25
C ASP A 83 6.62 6.47 -12.14
N HIS A 84 7.10 5.23 -11.95
CA HIS A 84 8.28 4.71 -12.64
C HIS A 84 8.05 3.43 -13.46
N HIS A 85 7.18 2.52 -13.03
CA HIS A 85 7.08 1.18 -13.62
C HIS A 85 5.88 1.03 -14.56
N TYR A 86 4.77 1.72 -14.29
CA TYR A 86 3.52 1.49 -15.02
C TYR A 86 3.24 2.55 -16.11
N GLY A 87 3.42 2.16 -17.37
CA GLY A 87 3.04 2.95 -18.54
C GLY A 87 3.73 2.44 -19.81
N ARG A 88 3.08 2.57 -20.97
CA ARG A 88 3.61 2.07 -22.26
C ARG A 88 4.80 2.89 -22.78
N SER A 89 4.87 4.16 -22.43
CA SER A 89 5.95 5.09 -22.76
C SER A 89 6.18 6.06 -21.60
N ALA A 90 7.30 6.78 -21.61
CA ALA A 90 7.60 7.77 -20.58
C ALA A 90 6.54 8.88 -20.51
N ASP A 91 6.14 9.44 -21.66
CA ASP A 91 5.13 10.50 -21.71
C ASP A 91 3.76 10.00 -21.25
N ALA A 92 3.35 8.79 -21.64
CA ALA A 92 2.10 8.21 -21.20
C ALA A 92 2.10 7.98 -19.68
N ARG A 93 3.24 7.55 -19.12
CA ARG A 93 3.41 7.38 -17.68
C ARG A 93 3.33 8.70 -16.94
N ILE A 94 4.08 9.72 -17.36
CA ILE A 94 4.07 11.05 -16.73
C ILE A 94 2.65 11.64 -16.73
N ASN A 95 1.96 11.59 -17.88
CA ASN A 95 0.58 12.06 -17.95
C ASN A 95 -0.30 11.29 -16.96
N SER A 96 -0.26 9.95 -16.96
CA SER A 96 -1.07 9.15 -16.03
C SER A 96 -0.77 9.41 -14.55
N MET A 97 0.52 9.61 -14.23
CA MET A 97 1.06 9.85 -12.89
C MET A 97 0.57 11.17 -12.30
N LEU A 98 0.43 12.18 -13.16
CA LEU A 98 -0.05 13.51 -12.80
C LEU A 98 -1.58 13.60 -12.85
N MET A 99 -2.21 12.90 -13.80
CA MET A 99 -3.65 12.91 -14.01
C MET A 99 -4.15 11.57 -14.57
N GLY A 100 -5.30 11.10 -14.09
CA GLY A 100 -5.90 9.85 -14.58
C GLY A 100 -5.54 8.64 -13.71
N PRO A 101 -5.40 7.44 -14.29
CA PRO A 101 -5.46 6.20 -13.50
C PRO A 101 -4.35 6.04 -12.44
N ASN A 102 -3.12 6.47 -12.73
CA ASN A 102 -2.01 6.33 -11.80
C ASN A 102 -2.12 7.34 -10.65
N ALA A 103 -2.51 8.58 -10.94
CA ALA A 103 -2.84 9.57 -9.92
C ALA A 103 -3.98 9.08 -9.01
N GLN A 104 -5.08 8.58 -9.58
CA GLN A 104 -6.22 8.04 -8.83
C GLN A 104 -5.84 6.83 -7.96
N LEU A 105 -4.91 5.98 -8.44
CA LEU A 105 -4.45 4.84 -7.66
C LEU A 105 -3.67 5.29 -6.42
N LYS A 106 -2.84 6.34 -6.52
CA LYS A 106 -2.15 6.93 -5.37
C LYS A 106 -3.12 7.55 -4.37
N ASP A 107 -4.13 8.28 -4.84
CA ASP A 107 -5.18 8.85 -3.98
C ASP A 107 -5.95 7.75 -3.23
N LYS A 108 -6.28 6.66 -3.92
CA LYS A 108 -6.93 5.49 -3.33
C LYS A 108 -6.02 4.79 -2.31
N ALA A 109 -4.74 4.61 -2.64
CA ALA A 109 -3.76 4.02 -1.73
C ALA A 109 -3.65 4.83 -0.43
N PHE A 110 -3.48 6.15 -0.54
CA PHE A 110 -3.47 7.04 0.62
C PHE A 110 -4.76 6.90 1.45
N SER A 111 -5.93 6.92 0.81
CA SER A 111 -7.22 6.85 1.50
C SER A 111 -7.39 5.54 2.28
N VAL A 112 -7.09 4.40 1.66
CA VAL A 112 -7.20 3.06 2.28
C VAL A 112 -6.24 2.94 3.46
N LEU A 113 -4.99 3.37 3.29
CA LEU A 113 -3.97 3.23 4.33
C LEU A 113 -4.20 4.20 5.48
N ALA A 114 -4.72 5.41 5.20
CA ALA A 114 -5.10 6.37 6.22
C ALA A 114 -6.31 5.90 7.05
N GLU A 115 -7.24 5.16 6.44
CA GLU A 115 -8.34 4.49 7.17
C GLU A 115 -7.79 3.43 8.12
N HIS A 116 -6.99 2.48 7.61
CA HIS A 116 -6.39 1.43 8.42
C HIS A 116 -5.52 1.98 9.56
N THR A 117 -4.70 2.99 9.28
CA THR A 117 -3.84 3.65 10.28
C THR A 117 -4.66 4.26 11.43
N ARG A 118 -5.83 4.85 11.14
CA ARG A 118 -6.72 5.42 12.16
C ARG A 118 -7.35 4.33 13.02
N GLU A 119 -7.73 3.20 12.42
CA GLU A 119 -8.28 2.04 13.13
C GLU A 119 -7.25 1.45 14.10
N CYS A 120 -6.01 1.23 13.65
CA CYS A 120 -4.94 0.71 14.52
C CYS A 120 -4.62 1.67 15.67
N THR A 121 -4.42 2.96 15.37
CA THR A 121 -4.13 3.98 16.40
C THR A 121 -5.25 4.09 17.43
N GLY A 122 -6.52 4.05 16.99
CA GLY A 122 -7.68 4.06 17.88
C GLY A 122 -7.74 2.81 18.77
N SER A 123 -7.47 1.64 18.20
CA SER A 123 -7.42 0.37 18.92
C SER A 123 -6.34 0.37 20.01
N ASP A 124 -5.15 0.87 19.69
CA ASP A 124 -4.04 0.94 20.64
C ASP A 124 -4.30 1.93 21.78
N LEU A 125 -4.95 3.06 21.48
CA LEU A 125 -5.42 4.00 22.50
C LEU A 125 -6.43 3.33 23.45
N LEU A 126 -7.40 2.60 22.91
CA LEU A 126 -8.39 1.87 23.71
C LEU A 126 -7.73 0.80 24.57
N ARG A 127 -6.80 0.02 24.01
CA ARG A 127 -6.02 -0.98 24.76
C ARG A 127 -5.22 -0.34 25.90
N SER A 128 -4.56 0.79 25.64
CA SER A 128 -3.80 1.52 26.65
C SER A 128 -4.69 2.08 27.77
N LEU A 129 -5.94 2.45 27.48
CA LEU A 129 -6.90 2.94 28.47
C LEU A 129 -7.46 1.82 29.34
N LEU A 130 -7.76 0.67 28.75
CA LEU A 130 -8.29 -0.50 29.47
C LEU A 130 -7.24 -1.22 30.32
N ALA A 131 -5.95 -1.00 30.05
CA ALA A 131 -4.83 -1.54 30.83
C ALA A 131 -4.49 -0.74 32.10
N LYS A 132 -5.26 0.30 32.42
CA LYS A 132 -5.13 1.14 33.64
C LYS A 132 -6.28 0.85 34.61
#